data_AF-A0A8C5CYP4-F1
#
_entry.id   AF-A0A8C5CYP4-F1
#
_cell.length_a   1.000
_cell.length_b   1.000
_cell.length_c   1.000
_cell.angle_alpha   90.00
_cell.angle_beta   90.00
_cell.angle_gamma   90.00
#
_symmetry.space_group_name_H-M   'P 1'
#
loop_
_entity.id
_entity.type
_entity.pdbx_description
1 polymer ?
#
loop_
_entity_poly.entity_id
_entity_poly.type
_entity_poly.pdbx_seq_one_letter_code
_entity_poly.pdbx_strand_id
1 'polypeptide(L)'
;MSDIVPPEVRPKPVVPAKPPHVGAPSPSNPFPPQGLGSAGPQGSAGGGTLLGYIGIDTIIEQMRKKTMKTGFDFNIMVVGHSGLGKSTLLNTLFKSQVSRRSAGWARDEKIPKTVEIKAVSHFIEEGGVKMKLTVVDTPGFGDQINNDNCWEPIGKYINEQYEKFLKEEVNITRKKRIPDTRVHCCLYFISPTGHSLRQLDLEFMKHLSHSVNIIPIIAKADTMTIEERLDFKQRVRKELEMGGVEYYPQKEFDEDMEDKSDNDKIREAMPLAVVGSDKEYQVNGKRVLGRKTAWGVVEGGWKSSPHKSLSCSRLQRLSHLQDLKEVTHNIHYETYRAKRLHGNGGLHPVAANDTQESNL
;
A
#
# COMPACT_ATOMS: atom_id res chain seq x y z
N MET A 1 -59.21 28.22 -36.27
CA MET A 1 -58.55 27.37 -37.28
C MET A 1 -57.09 27.29 -36.89
N SER A 2 -56.68 26.08 -36.55
CA SER A 2 -55.38 25.68 -36.02
C SER A 2 -54.41 25.44 -37.17
N ASP A 3 -53.29 26.17 -37.22
CA ASP A 3 -52.18 25.84 -38.11
C ASP A 3 -50.96 25.39 -37.30
N ILE A 4 -50.65 24.12 -37.53
CA ILE A 4 -49.61 23.29 -36.93
C ILE A 4 -48.29 23.60 -37.65
N VAL A 5 -47.27 24.03 -36.90
CA VAL A 5 -45.90 24.19 -37.40
C VAL A 5 -45.18 22.83 -37.34
N PRO A 6 -44.63 22.29 -38.45
CA PRO A 6 -43.91 21.01 -38.45
C PRO A 6 -42.45 21.16 -37.93
N PRO A 7 -41.86 20.09 -37.34
CA PRO A 7 -40.53 20.14 -36.75
C PRO A 7 -39.39 19.97 -37.78
N GLU A 8 -38.31 20.71 -37.55
CA GLU A 8 -37.06 20.75 -38.32
C GLU A 8 -36.22 19.48 -38.11
N VAL A 9 -35.90 18.77 -39.20
CA VAL A 9 -35.12 17.52 -39.20
C VAL A 9 -33.62 17.84 -39.35
N ARG A 10 -32.82 17.56 -38.32
CA ARG A 10 -31.34 17.64 -38.41
C ARG A 10 -30.76 16.44 -39.18
N PRO A 11 -29.77 16.63 -40.06
CA PRO A 11 -29.15 15.56 -40.83
C PRO A 11 -28.23 14.67 -39.97
N LYS A 12 -28.24 13.36 -40.26
CA LYS A 12 -27.39 12.32 -39.64
C LYS A 12 -25.94 12.39 -40.15
N PRO A 13 -24.92 12.08 -39.33
CA PRO A 13 -23.53 12.04 -39.76
C PRO A 13 -23.21 10.80 -40.64
N VAL A 14 -22.34 11.03 -41.63
CA VAL A 14 -21.88 10.08 -42.65
C VAL A 14 -20.78 9.16 -42.09
N VAL A 15 -20.90 7.85 -42.34
CA VAL A 15 -19.89 6.82 -42.01
C VAL A 15 -18.97 6.60 -43.22
N PRO A 16 -17.63 6.64 -43.09
CA PRO A 16 -16.74 6.26 -44.20
C PRO A 16 -16.57 4.75 -44.33
N ALA A 17 -16.57 4.26 -45.57
CA ALA A 17 -16.48 2.86 -45.97
C ALA A 17 -15.05 2.28 -45.88
N LYS A 18 -14.98 0.96 -45.63
CA LYS A 18 -13.78 0.11 -45.77
C LYS A 18 -13.42 -0.12 -47.25
N PRO A 19 -12.13 -0.14 -47.62
CA PRO A 19 -11.64 -0.81 -48.83
C PRO A 19 -11.10 -2.24 -48.56
N PRO A 20 -10.95 -3.09 -49.60
CA PRO A 20 -10.86 -4.55 -49.49
C PRO A 20 -9.44 -5.15 -49.59
N HIS A 21 -9.36 -6.44 -49.24
CA HIS A 21 -8.26 -7.41 -49.28
C HIS A 21 -7.27 -7.34 -50.46
N VAL A 22 -5.97 -7.64 -50.21
CA VAL A 22 -5.05 -8.66 -50.81
C VAL A 22 -3.77 -8.64 -49.95
N GLY A 23 -3.27 -9.68 -49.26
CA GLY A 23 -2.65 -10.94 -49.69
C GLY A 23 -1.28 -11.09 -48.96
N ALA A 24 -0.96 -12.27 -48.39
CA ALA A 24 0.29 -12.55 -47.66
C ALA A 24 1.49 -12.76 -48.63
N PRO A 25 2.76 -12.62 -48.19
CA PRO A 25 3.52 -13.80 -47.76
C PRO A 25 4.60 -13.58 -46.66
N SER A 26 5.05 -14.68 -46.06
CA SER A 26 6.24 -14.82 -45.17
C SER A 26 7.52 -15.12 -46.00
N PRO A 27 8.67 -15.53 -45.40
CA PRO A 27 9.72 -14.75 -44.75
C PRO A 27 11.08 -14.83 -45.50
N SER A 28 12.02 -13.88 -45.33
CA SER A 28 13.42 -14.10 -45.74
C SER A 28 14.44 -13.24 -44.98
N ASN A 29 15.53 -13.92 -44.61
CA ASN A 29 16.75 -13.44 -43.94
C ASN A 29 17.41 -12.22 -44.61
N PRO A 30 18.23 -11.49 -43.85
CA PRO A 30 19.47 -10.92 -44.38
C PRO A 30 20.69 -11.68 -43.83
N PHE A 31 21.50 -12.23 -44.75
CA PHE A 31 22.87 -12.69 -44.50
C PHE A 31 23.80 -11.50 -44.09
N PRO A 32 24.92 -11.78 -43.41
CA PRO A 32 25.93 -10.78 -43.00
C PRO A 32 26.96 -10.52 -44.13
N PRO A 33 27.76 -9.43 -44.04
CA PRO A 33 28.83 -9.20 -44.99
C PRO A 33 30.08 -10.03 -44.68
N GLN A 34 30.58 -10.77 -45.69
CA GLN A 34 32.00 -11.13 -45.86
C GLN A 34 32.79 -9.83 -46.07
N GLY A 35 34.06 -9.63 -45.71
CA GLY A 35 35.13 -10.44 -45.16
C GLY A 35 36.44 -9.74 -45.55
N LEU A 36 37.39 -9.55 -44.63
CA LEU A 36 38.80 -9.28 -44.95
C LEU A 36 39.67 -9.89 -43.84
N GLY A 37 40.57 -10.77 -44.24
CA GLY A 37 41.31 -11.67 -43.36
C GLY A 37 42.58 -11.10 -42.75
N SER A 38 43.06 -11.79 -41.72
CA SER A 38 44.48 -12.02 -41.46
C SER A 38 44.64 -13.23 -40.55
N ALA A 39 45.66 -14.04 -40.83
CA ALA A 39 45.97 -15.31 -40.19
C ALA A 39 46.77 -15.12 -38.88
N GLY A 40 46.58 -16.02 -37.91
CA GLY A 40 47.43 -16.17 -36.72
C GLY A 40 46.87 -17.25 -35.76
N PRO A 41 47.72 -18.00 -35.03
CA PRO A 41 47.54 -19.44 -34.86
C PRO A 41 46.80 -19.89 -33.59
N GLN A 42 46.43 -21.17 -33.60
CA GLN A 42 45.88 -21.92 -32.48
C GLN A 42 46.68 -21.71 -31.18
N GLY A 43 45.97 -21.33 -30.13
CA GLY A 43 46.42 -21.37 -28.74
C GLY A 43 45.27 -21.86 -27.88
N SER A 44 45.37 -23.11 -27.42
CA SER A 44 44.48 -23.70 -26.42
C SER A 44 44.59 -22.90 -25.12
N ALA A 45 43.48 -22.31 -24.69
CA ALA A 45 43.30 -21.82 -23.33
C ALA A 45 41.85 -22.12 -22.91
N GLY A 46 41.66 -23.32 -22.35
CA GLY A 46 40.52 -23.57 -21.49
C GLY A 46 40.65 -22.69 -20.25
N GLY A 47 39.60 -21.93 -19.95
CA GLY A 47 39.51 -21.15 -18.73
C GLY A 47 38.53 -19.98 -18.86
N GLY A 48 37.30 -20.16 -18.37
CA GLY A 48 36.48 -19.01 -17.98
C GLY A 48 35.01 -18.95 -18.40
N THR A 49 34.36 -20.03 -18.82
CA THR A 49 32.89 -20.04 -19.02
C THR A 49 32.12 -20.34 -17.73
N LEU A 50 32.53 -19.77 -16.59
CA LEU A 50 31.84 -19.95 -15.30
C LEU A 50 31.47 -18.64 -14.59
N LEU A 51 31.32 -17.54 -15.33
CA LEU A 51 30.58 -16.36 -14.88
C LEU A 51 29.63 -16.00 -16.01
N GLY A 52 28.37 -16.43 -15.87
CA GLY A 52 27.32 -16.11 -16.84
C GLY A 52 27.27 -14.62 -17.10
N TYR A 53 27.08 -14.26 -18.37
CA TYR A 53 27.02 -12.87 -18.87
C TYR A 53 26.35 -11.91 -17.88
N ILE A 54 27.11 -10.92 -17.41
CA ILE A 54 26.67 -9.85 -16.49
C ILE A 54 26.63 -8.55 -17.31
N GLY A 55 25.55 -8.35 -18.08
CA GLY A 55 25.29 -7.08 -18.77
C GLY A 55 24.25 -6.23 -18.01
N ILE A 56 24.21 -4.92 -18.28
CA ILE A 56 23.20 -3.99 -17.71
C ILE A 56 21.78 -4.45 -18.05
N ASP A 57 21.60 -5.07 -19.21
CA ASP A 57 20.35 -5.71 -19.66
C ASP A 57 19.90 -6.85 -18.72
N THR A 58 20.81 -7.46 -17.96
CA THR A 58 20.48 -8.51 -16.98
C THR A 58 20.15 -7.96 -15.59
N ILE A 59 20.27 -6.65 -15.34
CA ILE A 59 20.10 -6.07 -14.00
C ILE A 59 18.69 -6.29 -13.45
N ILE A 60 17.67 -6.23 -14.32
CA ILE A 60 16.27 -6.47 -13.95
C ILE A 60 16.10 -7.92 -13.47
N GLU A 61 16.69 -8.88 -14.18
CA GLU A 61 16.62 -10.30 -13.83
C GLU A 61 17.43 -10.61 -12.56
N GLN A 62 18.58 -9.94 -12.38
CA GLN A 62 19.38 -10.04 -11.15
C GLN A 62 18.65 -9.45 -9.95
N MET A 63 18.01 -8.28 -10.10
CA MET A 63 17.15 -7.67 -9.08
C MET A 63 15.96 -8.57 -8.76
N ARG A 64 15.28 -9.11 -9.76
CA ARG A 64 14.19 -10.07 -9.59
C ARG A 64 14.63 -11.30 -8.81
N LYS A 65 15.73 -11.96 -9.22
CA LYS A 65 16.29 -13.12 -8.50
C LYS A 65 16.72 -12.79 -7.07
N LYS A 66 17.27 -11.60 -6.84
CA LYS A 66 17.62 -11.13 -5.49
C LYS A 66 16.36 -10.94 -4.66
N THR A 67 15.35 -10.24 -5.17
CA THR A 67 14.07 -9.99 -4.49
C THR A 67 13.33 -11.29 -4.19
N MET A 68 13.35 -12.28 -5.09
CA MET A 68 12.78 -13.62 -4.84
C MET A 68 13.49 -14.35 -3.69
N LYS A 69 14.82 -14.20 -3.57
CA LYS A 69 15.61 -14.83 -2.51
C LYS A 69 15.52 -14.10 -1.17
N THR A 70 15.54 -12.77 -1.18
CA THR A 70 15.54 -11.95 0.04
C THR A 70 14.13 -11.71 0.56
N GLY A 71 13.16 -11.57 -0.32
CA GLY A 71 11.85 -11.02 0.01
C GLY A 71 11.93 -9.57 0.50
N PHE A 72 10.80 -9.04 0.97
CA PHE A 72 10.72 -7.71 1.56
C PHE A 72 9.76 -7.66 2.75
N ASP A 73 10.02 -6.75 3.69
CA ASP A 73 9.19 -6.49 4.85
C ASP A 73 8.25 -5.31 4.54
N PHE A 74 6.96 -5.46 4.83
CA PHE A 74 5.97 -4.39 4.70
C PHE A 74 5.13 -4.34 5.97
N ASN A 75 4.98 -3.14 6.54
CA ASN A 75 4.40 -2.95 7.86
C ASN A 75 3.28 -1.91 7.76
N ILE A 76 2.06 -2.34 8.06
CA ILE A 76 0.87 -1.51 8.04
C ILE A 76 0.42 -1.29 9.49
N MET A 77 0.00 -0.07 9.82
CA MET A 77 -0.67 0.20 11.08
C MET A 77 -2.13 0.55 10.80
N VAL A 78 -3.04 0.09 11.66
CA VAL A 78 -4.46 0.43 11.56
C VAL A 78 -4.86 1.29 12.74
N VAL A 79 -5.39 2.48 12.46
CA VAL A 79 -5.75 3.50 13.44
C VAL A 79 -7.18 3.95 13.22
N GLY A 80 -7.90 4.29 14.28
CA GLY A 80 -9.25 4.83 14.19
C GLY A 80 -10.06 4.60 15.45
N HIS A 81 -11.27 5.16 15.48
CA HIS A 81 -12.15 5.03 16.63
C HIS A 81 -12.45 3.56 16.98
N SER A 82 -12.74 3.32 18.25
CA SER A 82 -13.26 2.04 18.72
C SER A 82 -14.53 1.65 17.96
N GLY A 83 -14.68 0.35 17.67
CA GLY A 83 -15.89 -0.17 17.02
C GLY A 83 -16.03 0.04 15.52
N LEU A 84 -15.04 0.62 14.83
CA LEU A 84 -15.06 0.81 13.35
C LEU A 84 -14.72 -0.45 12.54
N GLY A 85 -14.42 -1.58 13.19
CA GLY A 85 -14.12 -2.83 12.49
C GLY A 85 -12.66 -2.96 12.02
N LYS A 86 -11.73 -2.26 12.67
CA LYS A 86 -10.27 -2.33 12.42
C LYS A 86 -9.76 -3.78 12.39
N SER A 87 -9.90 -4.50 13.50
CA SER A 87 -9.46 -5.89 13.65
C SER A 87 -10.22 -6.85 12.73
N THR A 88 -11.49 -6.55 12.38
CA THR A 88 -12.23 -7.32 11.37
C THR A 88 -11.63 -7.13 9.98
N LEU A 89 -11.25 -5.90 9.60
CA LEU A 89 -10.57 -5.66 8.32
C LEU A 89 -9.21 -6.36 8.29
N LEU A 90 -8.46 -6.38 9.40
CA LEU A 90 -7.21 -7.14 9.52
C LEU A 90 -7.39 -8.61 9.15
N ASN A 91 -8.37 -9.25 9.79
CA ASN A 91 -8.69 -10.65 9.51
C ASN A 91 -9.15 -10.86 8.06
N THR A 92 -9.89 -9.90 7.50
CA THR A 92 -10.30 -9.93 6.08
C THR A 92 -9.08 -9.90 5.15
N LEU A 93 -8.11 -9.02 5.44
CA LEU A 93 -6.90 -8.82 4.66
C LEU A 93 -6.03 -10.09 4.70
N PHE A 94 -5.86 -10.69 5.87
CA PHE A 94 -5.08 -11.94 6.00
C PHE A 94 -5.76 -13.14 5.36
N LYS A 95 -7.09 -13.31 5.51
CA LYS A 95 -7.84 -14.41 4.85
C LYS A 95 -7.83 -14.29 3.32
N SER A 96 -7.73 -13.07 2.79
CA SER A 96 -7.64 -12.80 1.36
C SER A 96 -6.27 -13.17 0.78
N GLN A 97 -5.17 -12.93 1.52
CA GLN A 97 -3.79 -13.05 1.01
C GLN A 97 -3.09 -14.36 1.38
N VAL A 98 -3.40 -14.95 2.54
CA VAL A 98 -2.81 -16.23 2.94
C VAL A 98 -3.55 -17.32 2.17
N SER A 99 -2.82 -18.03 1.33
CA SER A 99 -3.30 -19.18 0.56
C SER A 99 -4.30 -20.02 1.37
N ARG A 100 -5.39 -20.45 0.72
CA ARG A 100 -6.52 -21.24 1.24
C ARG A 100 -6.13 -22.62 1.82
N ARG A 101 -4.85 -22.85 2.14
CA ARG A 101 -4.35 -24.00 2.87
C ARG A 101 -4.51 -23.76 4.37
N SER A 102 -5.69 -24.14 4.86
CA SER A 102 -5.87 -24.83 6.14
C SER A 102 -5.07 -24.30 7.33
N ALA A 103 -5.18 -23.01 7.64
CA ALA A 103 -4.98 -22.59 9.02
C ALA A 103 -6.34 -22.70 9.70
N GLY A 104 -6.50 -23.68 10.59
CA GLY A 104 -7.69 -23.88 11.41
C GLY A 104 -7.88 -22.73 12.40
N TRP A 105 -8.27 -21.56 11.91
CA TRP A 105 -8.65 -20.44 12.77
C TRP A 105 -10.07 -20.71 13.24
N ALA A 106 -10.24 -20.85 14.55
CA ALA A 106 -11.51 -21.17 15.19
C ALA A 106 -12.62 -20.25 14.63
N ARG A 107 -13.61 -20.88 13.99
CA ARG A 107 -14.81 -20.19 13.52
C ARG A 107 -15.61 -19.80 14.77
N ASP A 108 -15.98 -18.53 14.89
CA ASP A 108 -16.84 -17.94 15.96
C ASP A 108 -16.20 -17.45 17.28
N GLU A 109 -14.90 -17.16 17.33
CA GLU A 109 -14.40 -16.35 18.47
C GLU A 109 -14.68 -14.86 18.22
N LYS A 110 -15.52 -14.24 19.08
CA LYS A 110 -15.76 -12.79 19.03
C LYS A 110 -14.42 -12.09 19.21
N ILE A 111 -14.02 -11.29 18.22
CA ILE A 111 -12.77 -10.52 18.29
C ILE A 111 -12.87 -9.58 19.51
N PRO A 112 -12.02 -9.75 20.55
CA PRO A 112 -12.07 -8.93 21.73
C PRO A 112 -11.68 -7.48 21.40
N LYS A 113 -12.08 -6.53 22.24
CA LYS A 113 -11.62 -5.14 22.11
C LYS A 113 -10.10 -5.09 22.28
N THR A 114 -9.41 -4.46 21.33
CA THR A 114 -7.96 -4.23 21.38
C THR A 114 -7.66 -3.18 22.45
N VAL A 115 -6.93 -3.56 23.50
CA VAL A 115 -6.58 -2.69 24.64
C VAL A 115 -5.15 -2.12 24.52
N GLU A 116 -4.29 -2.81 23.76
CA GLU A 116 -2.88 -2.48 23.59
C GLU A 116 -2.46 -2.61 22.13
N ILE A 117 -1.37 -1.93 21.75
CA ILE A 117 -0.81 -2.01 20.40
C ILE A 117 -0.21 -3.41 20.19
N LYS A 118 -0.70 -4.15 19.20
CA LYS A 118 -0.26 -5.53 18.89
C LYS A 118 0.16 -5.65 17.44
N ALA A 119 1.39 -6.12 17.20
CA ALA A 119 1.90 -6.39 15.87
C ALA A 119 1.79 -7.88 15.54
N VAL A 120 1.16 -8.21 14.42
CA VAL A 120 1.02 -9.58 13.91
C VAL A 120 1.71 -9.67 12.55
N SER A 121 2.68 -10.57 12.41
CA SER A 121 3.40 -10.77 11.14
C SER A 121 2.99 -12.07 10.46
N HIS A 122 2.76 -12.01 9.15
CA HIS A 122 2.50 -13.15 8.29
C HIS A 122 3.41 -13.12 7.06
N PHE A 123 3.85 -14.30 6.62
CA PHE A 123 4.59 -14.45 5.37
C PHE A 123 3.60 -14.73 4.24
N ILE A 124 3.62 -13.88 3.24
CA ILE A 124 2.83 -13.99 2.00
C ILE A 124 3.79 -14.31 0.87
N GLU A 125 3.42 -15.20 -0.02
CA GLU A 125 4.20 -15.53 -1.22
C GLU A 125 3.31 -15.37 -2.44
N GLU A 126 3.66 -14.43 -3.33
CA GLU A 126 2.95 -14.16 -4.57
C GLU A 126 3.95 -14.14 -5.74
N GLY A 127 3.69 -14.90 -6.80
CA GLY A 127 4.57 -14.94 -7.97
C GLY A 127 6.02 -15.39 -7.68
N GLY A 128 6.24 -16.14 -6.59
CA GLY A 128 7.58 -16.56 -6.15
C GLY A 128 8.35 -15.49 -5.36
N VAL A 129 7.74 -14.34 -5.06
CA VAL A 129 8.29 -13.31 -4.18
C VAL A 129 7.69 -13.48 -2.79
N LYS A 130 8.57 -13.58 -1.77
CA LYS A 130 8.16 -13.65 -0.37
C LYS A 130 8.08 -12.25 0.24
N MET A 131 6.98 -11.94 0.87
CA MET A 131 6.76 -10.71 1.62
C MET A 131 6.43 -11.05 3.07
N LYS A 132 7.10 -10.40 4.03
CA LYS A 132 6.68 -10.42 5.43
C LYS A 132 5.76 -9.22 5.65
N LEU A 133 4.46 -9.47 5.70
CA LEU A 133 3.47 -8.45 6.03
C LEU A 133 3.28 -8.42 7.55
N THR A 134 3.67 -7.33 8.19
CA THR A 134 3.32 -7.05 9.59
C THR A 134 2.14 -6.10 9.61
N VAL A 135 1.13 -6.41 10.40
CA VAL A 135 0.05 -5.47 10.67
C VAL A 135 -0.04 -5.17 12.15
N VAL A 136 -0.04 -3.88 12.47
CA VAL A 136 -0.09 -3.34 13.81
C VAL A 136 -1.53 -2.91 14.11
N ASP A 137 -2.21 -3.68 14.95
CA ASP A 137 -3.52 -3.32 15.49
C ASP A 137 -3.34 -2.36 16.67
N THR A 138 -4.17 -1.33 16.72
CA THR A 138 -4.09 -0.27 17.74
C THR A 138 -5.38 -0.19 18.53
N PRO A 139 -5.32 0.18 19.83
CA PRO A 139 -6.52 0.41 20.60
C PRO A 139 -7.36 1.53 19.97
N GLY A 140 -8.68 1.43 20.12
CA GLY A 140 -9.57 2.51 19.68
C GLY A 140 -9.42 3.74 20.55
N PHE A 141 -9.36 4.92 19.93
CA PHE A 141 -9.51 6.20 20.61
C PHE A 141 -10.96 6.70 20.54
N GLY A 142 -11.28 7.76 21.29
CA GLY A 142 -12.60 8.42 21.26
C GLY A 142 -13.65 7.85 22.23
N ASP A 143 -13.31 6.82 23.00
CA ASP A 143 -14.22 6.23 24.00
C ASP A 143 -14.17 6.95 25.35
N GLN A 144 -13.18 7.83 25.57
CA GLN A 144 -13.01 8.57 26.83
C GLN A 144 -13.75 9.91 26.82
N ILE A 145 -14.04 10.47 28.00
CA ILE A 145 -14.63 11.81 28.12
C ILE A 145 -13.63 12.87 27.65
N ASN A 146 -12.37 12.76 28.10
CA ASN A 146 -11.28 13.56 27.58
C ASN A 146 -10.43 12.70 26.63
N ASN A 147 -10.27 13.16 25.38
CA ASN A 147 -9.46 12.51 24.35
C ASN A 147 -8.23 13.35 23.94
N ASP A 148 -7.87 14.34 24.73
CA ASP A 148 -6.64 15.11 24.54
C ASP A 148 -5.44 14.16 24.44
N ASN A 149 -4.55 14.42 23.47
CA ASN A 149 -3.31 13.68 23.26
C ASN A 149 -3.48 12.17 23.00
N CYS A 150 -4.67 11.70 22.61
CA CYS A 150 -4.90 10.28 22.29
C CYS A 150 -4.04 9.74 21.12
N TRP A 151 -3.41 10.62 20.34
CA TRP A 151 -2.45 10.27 19.29
C TRP A 151 -1.04 9.97 19.82
N GLU A 152 -0.69 10.40 21.03
CA GLU A 152 0.66 10.23 21.60
C GLU A 152 1.13 8.76 21.66
N PRO A 153 0.33 7.78 22.12
CA PRO A 153 0.78 6.38 22.15
C PRO A 153 1.12 5.85 20.76
N ILE A 154 0.39 6.28 19.74
CA ILE A 154 0.59 5.87 18.34
C ILE A 154 1.84 6.54 17.78
N GLY A 155 1.98 7.86 17.96
CA GLY A 155 3.18 8.60 17.56
C GLY A 155 4.44 8.07 18.23
N LYS A 156 4.36 7.75 19.53
CA LYS A 156 5.45 7.13 20.29
C LYS A 156 5.85 5.78 19.70
N TYR A 157 4.90 4.90 19.39
CA TYR A 157 5.20 3.62 18.76
C TYR A 157 5.92 3.79 17.42
N ILE A 158 5.47 4.72 16.56
CA ILE A 158 6.10 5.00 15.26
C ILE A 158 7.55 5.47 15.46
N ASN A 159 7.75 6.44 16.36
CA ASN A 159 9.07 6.97 16.69
C ASN A 159 10.00 5.90 17.27
N GLU A 160 9.50 4.99 18.11
CA GLU A 160 10.27 3.86 18.64
C GLU A 160 10.74 2.93 17.51
N GLN A 161 9.95 2.74 16.45
CA GLN A 161 10.40 1.93 15.31
C GLN A 161 11.49 2.64 14.50
N TYR A 162 11.39 3.97 14.34
CA TYR A 162 12.45 4.75 13.72
C TYR A 162 13.76 4.73 14.54
N GLU A 163 13.66 4.88 15.86
CA GLU A 163 14.83 4.81 16.76
C GLU A 163 15.49 3.42 16.73
N LYS A 164 14.71 2.34 16.71
CA LYS A 164 15.24 0.97 16.55
C LYS A 164 16.00 0.80 15.24
N PHE A 165 15.45 1.31 14.15
CA PHE A 165 16.10 1.24 12.84
C PHE A 165 17.39 2.07 12.83
N LEU A 166 17.37 3.29 13.37
CA LEU A 166 18.54 4.17 13.47
C LEU A 166 19.67 3.54 14.28
N LYS A 167 19.35 2.90 15.42
CA LYS A 167 20.34 2.20 16.25
C LYS A 167 21.05 1.08 15.51
N GLU A 168 20.31 0.30 14.73
CA GLU A 168 20.87 -0.77 13.90
C GLU A 168 21.68 -0.22 12.71
N GLU A 169 21.27 0.93 12.14
CA GLU A 169 22.00 1.60 11.05
C GLU A 169 23.35 2.18 11.50
N VAL A 170 23.39 2.78 12.70
CA VAL A 170 24.60 3.38 13.29
C VAL A 170 25.56 2.33 13.89
N ASN A 171 25.07 1.11 14.17
CA ASN A 171 25.90 0.07 14.78
C ASN A 171 27.10 -0.32 13.90
N ILE A 172 28.30 -0.30 14.50
CA ILE A 172 29.57 -0.65 13.85
C ILE A 172 29.55 -2.10 13.31
N THR A 173 28.91 -3.01 14.05
CA THR A 173 28.75 -4.43 13.65
C THR A 173 27.40 -4.68 13.00
N ARG A 174 27.03 -3.83 12.03
CA ARG A 174 25.72 -3.93 11.36
C ARG A 174 25.51 -5.28 10.69
N LYS A 175 24.31 -5.83 10.86
CA LYS A 175 23.87 -7.01 10.11
C LYS A 175 23.87 -6.68 8.62
N LYS A 176 24.21 -7.65 7.77
CA LYS A 176 24.13 -7.52 6.30
C LYS A 176 22.71 -7.13 5.83
N ARG A 177 21.68 -7.49 6.60
CA ARG A 177 20.30 -7.07 6.41
C ARG A 177 19.74 -6.58 7.73
N ILE A 178 19.40 -5.29 7.79
CA ILE A 178 18.70 -4.68 8.92
C ILE A 178 17.22 -5.06 8.81
N PRO A 179 16.61 -5.62 9.86
CA PRO A 179 15.17 -5.89 9.87
C PRO A 179 14.40 -4.57 9.89
N ASP A 180 13.52 -4.37 8.91
CA ASP A 180 12.72 -3.15 8.83
C ASP A 180 11.40 -3.30 9.60
N THR A 181 11.32 -2.65 10.77
CA THR A 181 10.11 -2.62 11.61
C THR A 181 9.35 -1.30 11.50
N ARG A 182 9.80 -0.36 10.66
CA ARG A 182 9.18 0.96 10.51
C ARG A 182 7.80 0.83 9.91
N VAL A 183 6.87 1.67 10.33
CA VAL A 183 5.49 1.67 9.80
C VAL A 183 5.51 2.37 8.45
N HIS A 184 5.16 1.65 7.38
CA HIS A 184 5.23 2.19 6.02
C HIS A 184 3.93 2.90 5.62
N CYS A 185 2.82 2.49 6.22
CA CYS A 185 1.50 3.03 5.94
C CYS A 185 0.60 2.92 7.17
N CYS A 186 -0.17 3.97 7.44
CA CYS A 186 -1.21 4.02 8.44
C CYS A 186 -2.58 4.10 7.76
N LEU A 187 -3.39 3.04 7.92
CA LEU A 187 -4.78 3.03 7.49
C LEU A 187 -5.62 3.71 8.57
N TYR A 188 -6.15 4.88 8.25
CA TYR A 188 -6.93 5.69 9.18
C TYR A 188 -8.43 5.51 8.96
N PHE A 189 -9.13 4.96 9.94
CA PHE A 189 -10.56 4.65 9.85
C PHE A 189 -11.40 5.83 10.30
N ILE A 190 -12.20 6.35 9.37
CA ILE A 190 -13.17 7.42 9.54
C ILE A 190 -14.54 6.78 9.76
N SER A 191 -15.27 7.29 10.75
CA SER A 191 -16.63 6.84 11.04
C SER A 191 -17.59 7.25 9.91
N PRO A 192 -18.49 6.36 9.44
CA PRO A 192 -19.45 6.67 8.39
C PRO A 192 -20.65 7.47 8.95
N THR A 193 -20.41 8.71 9.39
CA THR A 193 -21.45 9.57 9.97
C THR A 193 -22.36 10.19 8.91
N GLY A 194 -21.90 10.29 7.65
CA GLY A 194 -22.62 10.95 6.56
C GLY A 194 -22.56 12.48 6.59
N HIS A 195 -22.11 13.08 7.68
CA HIS A 195 -22.02 14.53 7.88
C HIS A 195 -20.59 15.03 7.59
N SER A 196 -19.96 15.65 8.59
CA SER A 196 -18.57 16.10 8.57
C SER A 196 -17.64 15.10 9.26
N LEU A 197 -16.35 15.24 8.96
CA LEU A 197 -15.26 14.63 9.71
C LEU A 197 -15.22 15.24 11.11
N ARG A 198 -14.95 14.40 12.11
CA ARG A 198 -14.86 14.89 13.48
C ARG A 198 -13.58 15.69 13.65
N GLN A 199 -13.64 16.74 14.47
CA GLN A 199 -12.47 17.55 14.79
C GLN A 199 -11.35 16.72 15.42
N LEU A 200 -11.71 15.74 16.26
CA LEU A 200 -10.75 14.78 16.81
C LEU A 200 -10.03 13.99 15.70
N ASP A 201 -10.75 13.58 14.66
CA ASP A 201 -10.14 12.81 13.57
C ASP A 201 -9.18 13.69 12.73
N LEU A 202 -9.55 14.97 12.51
CA LEU A 202 -8.69 15.96 11.85
C LEU A 202 -7.38 16.19 12.62
N GLU A 203 -7.46 16.47 13.92
CA GLU A 203 -6.28 16.73 14.75
C GLU A 203 -5.36 15.50 14.80
N PHE A 204 -5.94 14.30 14.94
CA PHE A 204 -5.18 13.05 14.96
C PHE A 204 -4.42 12.83 13.65
N MET A 205 -5.08 12.98 12.51
CA MET A 205 -4.43 12.81 11.20
C MET A 205 -3.37 13.87 10.95
N LYS A 206 -3.60 15.11 11.38
CA LYS A 206 -2.63 16.20 11.27
C LYS A 206 -1.34 15.90 12.05
N HIS A 207 -1.45 15.33 13.25
CA HIS A 207 -0.26 14.92 14.01
C HIS A 207 0.48 13.73 13.37
N LEU A 208 -0.27 12.77 12.82
CA LEU A 208 0.32 11.58 12.21
C LEU A 208 0.94 11.83 10.82
N SER A 209 0.41 12.75 10.02
CA SER A 209 0.80 12.93 8.61
C SER A 209 2.28 13.29 8.46
N HIS A 210 2.84 14.02 9.42
CA HIS A 210 4.26 14.36 9.43
C HIS A 210 5.18 13.16 9.69
N SER A 211 4.67 12.09 10.30
CA SER A 211 5.47 10.95 10.77
C SER A 211 5.26 9.68 9.97
N VAL A 212 4.15 9.52 9.26
CA VAL A 212 3.80 8.31 8.52
C VAL A 212 2.84 8.61 7.36
N ASN A 213 2.92 7.82 6.29
CA ASN A 213 1.96 7.86 5.19
C ASN A 213 0.55 7.48 5.66
N ILE A 214 -0.41 8.40 5.57
CA ILE A 214 -1.81 8.15 5.95
C ILE A 214 -2.63 7.78 4.72
N ILE A 215 -3.44 6.73 4.84
CA ILE A 215 -4.50 6.38 3.88
C ILE A 215 -5.85 6.45 4.59
N PRO A 216 -6.71 7.44 4.27
CA PRO A 216 -8.02 7.58 4.89
C PRO A 216 -9.02 6.58 4.33
N ILE A 217 -9.74 5.92 5.23
CA ILE A 217 -10.69 4.84 4.94
C ILE A 217 -12.02 5.14 5.65
N ILE A 218 -13.12 5.22 4.90
CA ILE A 218 -14.48 5.18 5.44
C ILE A 218 -14.78 3.75 5.87
N ALA A 219 -14.93 3.56 7.17
CA ALA A 219 -15.28 2.29 7.79
C ALA A 219 -16.75 1.93 7.57
N LYS A 220 -17.08 0.63 7.62
CA LYS A 220 -18.45 0.10 7.52
C LYS A 220 -19.28 0.78 6.42
N ALA A 221 -18.71 0.86 5.22
CA ALA A 221 -19.34 1.58 4.11
C ALA A 221 -20.70 1.00 3.68
N ASP A 222 -21.07 -0.18 4.18
CA ASP A 222 -22.39 -0.79 4.06
C ASP A 222 -23.50 -0.04 4.82
N THR A 223 -23.15 0.89 5.72
CA THR A 223 -24.13 1.73 6.43
C THR A 223 -24.60 2.95 5.63
N MET A 224 -24.04 3.16 4.44
CA MET A 224 -24.35 4.32 3.59
C MET A 224 -24.81 3.85 2.23
N THR A 225 -25.76 4.57 1.65
CA THR A 225 -26.12 4.40 0.24
C THR A 225 -25.00 4.86 -0.69
N ILE A 226 -25.09 4.54 -1.98
CA ILE A 226 -24.08 4.92 -2.97
C ILE A 226 -23.97 6.45 -3.07
N GLU A 227 -25.10 7.15 -3.01
CA GLU A 227 -25.20 8.62 -3.09
C GLU A 227 -24.60 9.27 -1.84
N GLU A 228 -25.05 8.86 -0.64
CA GLU A 228 -24.51 9.39 0.63
C GLU A 228 -23.00 9.17 0.74
N ARG A 229 -22.50 8.02 0.26
CA ARG A 229 -21.07 7.71 0.26
C ARG A 229 -20.29 8.64 -0.67
N LEU A 230 -20.83 8.99 -1.83
CA LEU A 230 -20.19 9.92 -2.76
C LEU A 230 -20.12 11.33 -2.16
N ASP A 231 -21.23 11.80 -1.59
CA ASP A 231 -21.30 13.09 -0.93
C ASP A 231 -20.34 13.18 0.26
N PHE A 232 -20.31 12.12 1.09
CA PHE A 232 -19.44 12.06 2.25
C PHE A 232 -17.95 12.02 1.85
N LYS A 233 -17.59 11.30 0.78
CA LYS A 233 -16.22 11.33 0.24
C LYS A 233 -15.80 12.75 -0.15
N GLN A 234 -16.68 13.51 -0.82
CA GLN A 234 -16.38 14.89 -1.22
C GLN A 234 -16.23 15.80 0.00
N ARG A 235 -17.12 15.67 1.00
CA ARG A 235 -17.03 16.41 2.26
C ARG A 235 -15.72 16.13 3.00
N VAL A 236 -15.37 14.86 3.18
CA VAL A 236 -14.11 14.45 3.85
C VAL A 236 -12.90 15.01 3.10
N ARG A 237 -12.85 14.94 1.76
CA ARG A 237 -11.74 15.53 1.00
C ARG A 237 -11.59 17.03 1.23
N LYS A 238 -12.70 17.77 1.19
CA LYS A 238 -12.71 19.22 1.40
C LYS A 238 -12.23 19.58 2.81
N GLU A 239 -12.67 18.83 3.81
CA GLU A 239 -12.29 19.08 5.21
C GLU A 239 -10.83 18.72 5.50
N LEU A 240 -10.30 17.65 4.89
CA LEU A 240 -8.87 17.32 4.96
C LEU A 240 -8.01 18.42 4.32
N GLU A 241 -8.43 18.94 3.16
CA GLU A 241 -7.75 20.04 2.47
C GLU A 241 -7.79 21.34 3.31
N MET A 242 -8.97 21.71 3.83
CA MET A 242 -9.12 22.87 4.73
C MET A 242 -8.33 22.72 6.04
N GLY A 243 -8.21 21.50 6.56
CA GLY A 243 -7.44 21.19 7.76
C GLY A 243 -5.93 21.15 7.55
N GLY A 244 -5.46 21.23 6.29
CA GLY A 244 -4.04 21.08 5.94
C GLY A 244 -3.52 19.67 6.24
N VAL A 245 -4.37 18.66 6.13
CA VAL A 245 -4.00 17.26 6.38
C VAL A 245 -3.54 16.61 5.08
N GLU A 246 -2.25 16.35 4.99
CA GLU A 246 -1.66 15.59 3.90
C GLU A 246 -1.89 14.08 4.08
N TYR A 247 -2.31 13.43 3.00
CA TYR A 247 -2.48 11.98 2.95
C TYR A 247 -1.87 11.44 1.65
N TYR A 248 -1.53 10.16 1.66
CA TYR A 248 -0.89 9.49 0.54
C TYR A 248 -1.88 9.22 -0.61
N PRO A 249 -1.48 9.41 -1.88
CA PRO A 249 -0.20 9.95 -2.35
C PRO A 249 -0.13 11.48 -2.27
N GLN A 250 0.91 12.04 -1.66
CA GLN A 250 1.12 13.49 -1.56
C GLN A 250 1.52 14.07 -2.92
N LYS A 251 0.95 15.23 -3.29
CA LYS A 251 1.22 15.87 -4.60
C LYS A 251 2.68 16.30 -4.76
N GLU A 252 3.36 16.57 -3.64
CA GLU A 252 4.76 17.02 -3.63
C GLU A 252 5.75 15.91 -3.99
N PHE A 253 5.32 14.66 -3.99
CA PHE A 253 6.15 13.49 -4.31
C PHE A 253 5.87 12.93 -5.71
N ASP A 254 5.05 13.60 -6.53
CA ASP A 254 4.87 13.21 -7.93
C ASP A 254 6.14 13.56 -8.74
N GLU A 255 6.87 12.55 -9.23
CA GLU A 255 8.16 12.74 -9.91
C GLU A 255 7.99 13.27 -11.35
N ASP A 256 7.01 12.73 -12.07
CA ASP A 256 6.72 13.11 -13.45
C ASP A 256 5.21 13.24 -13.75
N MET A 257 4.90 13.57 -15.02
CA MET A 257 3.51 13.76 -15.45
C MET A 257 2.70 12.46 -15.51
N GLU A 258 3.35 11.31 -15.67
CA GLU A 258 2.71 10.00 -15.69
C GLU A 258 2.30 9.60 -14.27
N ASP A 259 3.25 9.71 -13.33
CA ASP A 259 3.04 9.49 -11.90
C ASP A 259 1.95 10.40 -11.35
N LYS A 260 1.97 11.69 -11.71
CA LYS A 260 0.92 12.63 -11.35
C LYS A 260 -0.46 12.16 -11.84
N SER A 261 -0.55 11.71 -13.10
CA SER A 261 -1.82 11.21 -13.66
C SER A 261 -2.33 9.97 -12.93
N ASP A 262 -1.43 9.06 -12.57
CA ASP A 262 -1.79 7.83 -11.87
C ASP A 262 -2.15 8.09 -10.40
N ASN A 263 -1.41 8.96 -9.71
CA ASN A 263 -1.68 9.39 -8.35
C ASN A 263 -2.97 10.22 -8.25
N ASP A 264 -3.29 11.06 -9.24
CA ASP A 264 -4.55 11.80 -9.29
C ASP A 264 -5.76 10.86 -9.36
N LYS A 265 -5.69 9.77 -10.13
CA LYS A 265 -6.75 8.73 -10.14
C LYS A 265 -6.94 8.09 -8.77
N ILE A 266 -5.87 7.95 -7.99
CA ILE A 266 -5.90 7.40 -6.62
C ILE A 266 -6.51 8.43 -5.67
N ARG A 267 -6.09 9.69 -5.74
CA ARG A 267 -6.63 10.79 -4.93
C ARG A 267 -8.13 10.99 -5.15
N GLU A 268 -8.60 10.86 -6.39
CA GLU A 268 -10.04 10.88 -6.71
C GLU A 268 -10.81 9.73 -6.05
N ALA A 269 -10.19 8.56 -5.91
CA ALA A 269 -10.80 7.41 -5.26
C ALA A 269 -10.83 7.53 -3.72
N MET A 270 -9.94 8.35 -3.13
CA MET A 270 -9.88 8.60 -1.69
C MET A 270 -11.07 9.44 -1.20
N PRO A 271 -11.47 9.30 0.08
CA PRO A 271 -11.12 8.19 0.98
C PRO A 271 -11.75 6.87 0.50
N LEU A 272 -11.12 5.76 0.84
CA LEU A 272 -11.57 4.42 0.42
C LEU A 272 -12.75 3.97 1.26
N ALA A 273 -13.77 3.40 0.64
CA ALA A 273 -14.94 2.92 1.36
C ALA A 273 -14.88 1.40 1.47
N VAL A 274 -14.76 0.87 2.69
CA VAL A 274 -14.51 -0.56 2.92
C VAL A 274 -15.58 -1.20 3.78
N VAL A 275 -15.81 -2.49 3.52
CA VAL A 275 -16.63 -3.38 4.33
C VAL A 275 -15.77 -4.57 4.72
N GLY A 276 -15.46 -4.68 6.02
CA GLY A 276 -14.74 -5.83 6.56
C GLY A 276 -15.66 -7.04 6.72
N SER A 277 -15.16 -8.24 6.42
CA SER A 277 -15.85 -9.49 6.71
C SER A 277 -14.90 -10.58 7.19
N ASP A 278 -15.30 -11.26 8.26
CA ASP A 278 -14.66 -12.44 8.81
C ASP A 278 -15.32 -13.75 8.35
N LYS A 279 -16.47 -13.70 7.68
CA LYS A 279 -17.28 -14.88 7.29
C LYS A 279 -17.31 -15.07 5.78
N GLU A 280 -17.13 -16.32 5.36
CA GLU A 280 -17.26 -16.72 3.97
C GLU A 280 -18.67 -17.25 3.70
N TYR A 281 -19.24 -16.82 2.58
CA TYR A 281 -20.53 -17.26 2.09
C TYR A 281 -20.39 -17.80 0.66
N GLN A 282 -21.24 -18.74 0.28
CA GLN A 282 -21.29 -19.22 -1.10
C GLN A 282 -22.38 -18.44 -1.85
N VAL A 283 -21.96 -17.58 -2.77
CA VAL A 283 -22.84 -16.79 -3.63
C VAL A 283 -22.56 -17.20 -5.08
N ASN A 284 -23.60 -17.62 -5.82
CA ASN A 284 -23.47 -18.05 -7.21
C ASN A 284 -22.39 -19.12 -7.44
N GLY A 285 -22.31 -20.10 -6.53
CA GLY A 285 -21.33 -21.19 -6.57
C GLY A 285 -19.90 -20.81 -6.20
N LYS A 286 -19.60 -19.51 -5.98
CA LYS A 286 -18.28 -19.02 -5.55
C LYS A 286 -18.27 -18.73 -4.06
N ARG A 287 -17.22 -19.14 -3.37
CA ARG A 287 -16.97 -18.75 -1.97
C ARG A 287 -16.40 -17.33 -1.95
N VAL A 288 -17.13 -16.42 -1.32
CA VAL A 288 -16.78 -14.99 -1.20
C VAL A 288 -16.78 -14.62 0.28
N LEU A 289 -15.82 -13.80 0.70
CA LEU A 289 -15.91 -13.13 2.00
C LEU A 289 -17.06 -12.14 1.93
N GLY A 290 -17.95 -12.14 2.93
CA GLY A 290 -19.16 -11.31 2.89
C GLY A 290 -19.75 -11.05 4.26
N ARG A 291 -20.48 -9.94 4.43
CA ARG A 291 -21.23 -9.63 5.65
C ARG A 291 -22.69 -9.96 5.39
N LYS A 292 -23.25 -10.94 6.12
CA LYS A 292 -24.67 -11.28 6.03
C LYS A 292 -25.48 -10.25 6.81
N THR A 293 -26.37 -9.56 6.12
CA THR A 293 -27.37 -8.64 6.68
C THR A 293 -28.76 -9.29 6.57
N ALA A 294 -29.78 -8.64 7.12
CA ALA A 294 -31.17 -9.08 6.96
C ALA A 294 -31.64 -9.03 5.49
N TRP A 295 -30.99 -8.22 4.66
CA TRP A 295 -31.35 -7.96 3.26
C TRP A 295 -30.54 -8.79 2.24
N GLY A 296 -29.50 -9.49 2.68
CA GLY A 296 -28.67 -10.31 1.80
C GLY A 296 -27.24 -10.47 2.30
N VAL A 297 -26.36 -10.96 1.42
CA VAL A 297 -24.92 -11.04 1.69
C VAL A 297 -24.24 -9.89 0.95
N VAL A 298 -23.67 -8.96 1.71
CA VAL A 298 -22.81 -7.89 1.16
C VAL A 298 -21.43 -8.49 0.96
N GLU A 299 -20.97 -8.61 -0.29
CA GLU A 299 -19.61 -9.09 -0.57
C GLU A 299 -18.59 -8.14 0.09
N GLY A 300 -17.83 -8.70 1.02
CA GLY A 300 -16.79 -8.02 1.79
C GLY A 300 -15.55 -7.98 0.92
N GLY A 301 -15.27 -6.81 0.36
CA GLY A 301 -14.10 -6.63 -0.46
C GLY A 301 -13.95 -5.20 -0.91
N TRP A 302 -12.71 -4.87 -1.31
CA TRP A 302 -12.31 -3.60 -1.88
C TRP A 302 -12.98 -3.27 -3.23
N LYS A 303 -13.92 -4.11 -3.70
CA LYS A 303 -14.56 -3.99 -5.00
C LYS A 303 -15.80 -3.10 -4.91
N SER A 304 -15.63 -1.83 -5.27
CA SER A 304 -16.76 -0.96 -5.63
C SER A 304 -17.47 -1.50 -6.89
N SER A 305 -18.79 -1.66 -6.79
CA SER A 305 -19.86 -1.61 -7.81
C SER A 305 -19.68 -2.30 -9.19
N PRO A 306 -20.77 -2.85 -9.78
CA PRO A 306 -20.73 -3.63 -11.02
C PRO A 306 -20.62 -2.79 -12.32
N HIS A 307 -20.42 -1.48 -12.24
CA HIS A 307 -20.22 -0.63 -13.41
C HIS A 307 -18.85 0.06 -13.34
N LYS A 308 -18.09 -0.06 -14.43
CA LYS A 308 -16.63 0.15 -14.58
C LYS A 308 -15.78 -0.97 -13.98
N SER A 309 -15.72 -2.06 -14.74
CA SER A 309 -14.54 -2.89 -14.97
C SER A 309 -13.27 -2.14 -14.62
N LEU A 310 -12.72 -2.47 -13.45
CA LEU A 310 -11.32 -2.45 -13.05
C LEU A 310 -11.37 -3.03 -11.64
N SER A 311 -11.22 -4.35 -11.58
CA SER A 311 -10.98 -5.08 -10.35
C SER A 311 -10.14 -4.22 -9.42
N CYS A 312 -10.72 -3.82 -8.28
CA CYS A 312 -10.03 -3.09 -7.25
C CYS A 312 -9.05 -4.03 -6.53
N SER A 313 -8.02 -4.39 -7.28
CA SER A 313 -6.73 -4.93 -6.91
C SER A 313 -5.67 -3.82 -7.10
N ARG A 314 -6.09 -2.54 -7.01
CA ARG A 314 -5.26 -1.37 -7.36
C ARG A 314 -4.32 -0.92 -6.24
N LEU A 315 -4.71 -1.11 -4.97
CA LEU A 315 -3.77 -1.05 -3.85
C LEU A 315 -2.83 -2.28 -3.77
N GLN A 316 -3.12 -3.31 -4.57
CA GLN A 316 -2.30 -4.51 -4.70
C GLN A 316 -1.34 -4.47 -5.90
N ARG A 317 -1.31 -3.39 -6.72
CA ARG A 317 -0.17 -3.23 -7.62
C ARG A 317 1.04 -2.92 -6.74
N LEU A 318 1.98 -3.87 -6.71
CA LEU A 318 3.26 -3.83 -6.02
C LEU A 318 4.02 -2.49 -6.19
N SER A 319 3.72 -1.70 -7.23
CA SER A 319 4.25 -0.36 -7.45
C SER A 319 4.02 0.59 -6.27
N HIS A 320 2.80 0.68 -5.73
CA HIS A 320 2.51 1.63 -4.63
C HIS A 320 3.02 1.15 -3.27
N LEU A 321 3.22 -0.17 -3.09
CA LEU A 321 3.83 -0.67 -1.85
C LEU A 321 5.29 -0.24 -1.75
N GLN A 322 6.01 -0.27 -2.88
CA GLN A 322 7.40 0.17 -2.93
C GLN A 322 7.50 1.68 -2.72
N ASP A 323 6.66 2.46 -3.39
CA ASP A 323 6.59 3.92 -3.23
C ASP A 323 6.31 4.32 -1.76
N LEU A 324 5.33 3.68 -1.09
CA LEU A 324 5.10 3.88 0.34
C LEU A 324 6.35 3.63 1.20
N LYS A 325 7.16 2.62 0.86
CA LYS A 325 8.43 2.36 1.56
C LYS A 325 9.46 3.44 1.28
N GLU A 326 9.55 3.92 0.05
CA GLU A 326 10.49 4.95 -0.37
C GLU A 326 10.18 6.29 0.29
N VAL A 327 8.91 6.73 0.29
CA VAL A 327 8.48 7.91 1.05
C VAL A 327 8.75 7.74 2.54
N THR A 328 8.49 6.55 3.11
CA THR A 328 8.81 6.28 4.52
C THR A 328 10.29 6.42 4.82
N HIS A 329 11.16 5.92 3.94
CA HIS A 329 12.60 5.95 4.14
C HIS A 329 13.19 7.34 3.88
N ASN A 330 12.89 7.93 2.73
CA ASN A 330 13.53 9.14 2.22
C ASN A 330 12.97 10.41 2.84
N ILE A 331 11.70 10.40 3.27
CA ILE A 331 11.02 11.57 3.83
C ILE A 331 10.85 11.41 5.34
N HIS A 332 10.01 10.47 5.78
CA HIS A 332 9.62 10.41 7.20
C HIS A 332 10.78 9.98 8.11
N TYR A 333 11.50 8.92 7.75
CA TYR A 333 12.65 8.44 8.50
C TYR A 333 13.82 9.43 8.45
N GLU A 334 14.18 9.97 7.27
CA GLU A 334 15.26 10.98 7.20
C GLU A 334 14.90 12.26 7.97
N THR A 335 13.64 12.70 7.96
CA THR A 335 13.19 13.83 8.79
C THR A 335 13.36 13.52 10.27
N TYR A 336 13.00 12.31 10.72
CA TYR A 336 13.22 11.87 12.09
C TYR A 336 14.71 11.81 12.44
N ARG A 337 15.52 11.21 11.56
CA ARG A 337 16.97 11.07 11.71
C ARG A 337 17.66 12.42 11.78
N ALA A 338 17.30 13.36 10.91
CA ALA A 338 17.79 14.73 10.95
C ALA A 338 17.44 15.37 12.29
N LYS A 339 16.18 15.35 12.72
CA LYS A 339 15.78 15.91 14.04
C LYS A 339 16.56 15.27 15.20
N ARG A 340 16.77 13.95 15.15
CA ARG A 340 17.50 13.21 16.18
C ARG A 340 18.97 13.59 16.25
N LEU A 341 19.65 13.71 15.10
CA LEU A 341 21.07 14.07 15.02
C LEU A 341 21.30 15.52 15.45
N HIS A 342 20.42 16.45 15.07
CA HIS A 342 20.48 17.85 15.50
C HIS A 342 20.19 18.00 17.00
N GLY A 343 19.19 17.27 17.53
CA GLY A 343 18.81 17.33 18.93
C GLY A 343 19.79 16.66 19.90
N ASN A 344 20.61 15.72 19.42
CA ASN A 344 21.62 15.03 20.24
C ASN A 344 23.04 15.59 20.14
N GLY A 345 23.28 16.68 19.40
CA GLY A 345 24.60 17.34 19.39
C GLY A 345 25.76 16.44 18.95
N GLY A 346 25.54 15.57 17.95
CA GLY A 346 26.53 14.57 17.54
C GLY A 346 26.54 13.35 18.45
N LEU A 347 26.79 12.19 17.86
CA LEU A 347 26.86 10.91 18.55
C LEU A 347 27.72 11.02 19.82
N HIS A 348 27.12 10.81 21.00
CA HIS A 348 27.89 10.55 22.21
C HIS A 348 28.74 9.29 21.94
N PRO A 349 30.07 9.30 22.19
CA PRO A 349 30.88 8.12 21.98
C PRO A 349 30.29 6.97 22.79
N VAL A 350 30.14 5.82 22.14
CA VAL A 350 29.84 4.55 22.80
C VAL A 350 30.86 4.40 23.92
N ALA A 351 30.43 4.54 25.17
CA ALA A 351 31.25 4.18 26.31
C ALA A 351 31.59 2.70 26.14
N ALA A 352 32.86 2.42 25.85
CA ALA A 352 33.39 1.09 25.91
C ALA A 352 33.19 0.61 27.36
N ASN A 353 32.49 -0.52 27.53
CA ASN A 353 32.35 -1.15 28.83
C ASN A 353 33.74 -1.34 29.45
N ASP A 354 33.93 -0.76 30.63
CA ASP A 354 35.05 -1.03 31.52
C ASP A 354 35.18 -2.53 31.74
N THR A 355 36.30 -3.05 31.29
CA THR A 355 36.74 -4.41 31.59
C THR A 355 37.41 -4.35 32.96
N GLN A 356 36.86 -5.12 33.90
CA GLN A 356 37.49 -5.70 35.09
C GLN A 356 38.71 -4.96 35.70
N GLU A 357 38.55 -4.52 36.95
CA GLU A 357 39.51 -4.87 38.01
C GLU A 357 38.84 -4.70 39.39
N SER A 358 38.44 -5.83 39.98
CA SER A 358 38.26 -5.96 41.43
C SER A 358 39.07 -7.17 41.86
N ASN A 359 40.35 -6.91 42.14
CA ASN A 359 41.23 -7.76 42.92
C ASN A 359 42.02 -6.84 43.84
N LEU A 360 41.57 -6.74 45.09
CA LEU A 360 42.34 -6.73 46.34
C LEU A 360 41.45 -6.31 47.52
#